data_AF-M0H8Z6-F1
#
_entry.id   AF-M0H8Z6-F1
#
_cell.length_a   1.000
_cell.length_b   1.000
_cell.length_c   1.000
_cell.angle_alpha   90.00
_cell.angle_beta   90.00
_cell.angle_gamma   90.00
#
_symmetry.space_group_name_H-M   'P 1'
#
loop_
_entity.id
_entity.type
_entity.pdbx_description
1 polymer ?
#
loop_
_entity_poly.entity_id
_entity_poly.type
_entity_poly.pdbx_seq_one_letter_code
_entity_poly.pdbx_strand_id
1 'polypeptide(L)'
;ESLTYRQGPHTTADDPSRYRDDDPELPEWRTRDPLDRFESFCREQGLVDDAALDAMRDDADEELRGAVERAEATPEPGTDELFDNVYEELPPELARQREEHVAFVERNGPFDIER
;
A
#
# COMPACT_ATOMS: atom_id res chain seq x y z
N GLU A 1 -6.85 -6.23 23.20
CA GLU A 1 -7.81 -5.96 22.11
C GLU A 1 -7.96 -4.46 21.97
N SER A 2 -7.88 -3.93 20.74
CA SER A 2 -8.11 -2.50 20.46
C SER A 2 -9.36 -2.37 19.60
N LEU A 3 -10.40 -1.75 20.14
CA LEU A 3 -11.64 -1.52 19.40
C LEU A 3 -11.45 -0.33 18.47
N THR A 4 -11.41 -0.60 17.16
CA THR A 4 -11.21 0.40 16.10
C THR A 4 -12.28 0.28 15.02
N TYR A 5 -12.27 1.21 14.06
CA TYR A 5 -13.19 1.25 12.94
C TYR A 5 -12.48 1.59 11.63
N ARG A 6 -12.72 0.77 10.60
CA ARG A 6 -12.25 1.03 9.23
C ARG A 6 -13.28 1.89 8.51
N GLN A 7 -13.03 3.20 8.49
CA GLN A 7 -13.89 4.19 7.83
C GLN A 7 -14.03 3.91 6.33
N GLY A 8 -12.95 3.49 5.68
CA GLY A 8 -12.94 3.13 4.25
C GLY A 8 -13.45 1.72 3.91
N PRO A 9 -13.47 1.39 2.61
CA PRO A 9 -13.80 0.05 2.11
C PRO A 9 -12.75 -0.98 2.56
N HIS A 10 -13.02 -2.26 2.32
CA HIS A 10 -12.04 -3.31 2.67
C HIS A 10 -10.77 -3.20 1.84
N THR A 11 -10.95 -2.93 0.55
CA THR A 11 -9.91 -2.72 -0.46
C THR A 11 -10.48 -1.80 -1.55
N THR A 12 -9.68 -1.45 -2.54
CA THR A 12 -10.12 -0.67 -3.71
C THR A 12 -11.14 -1.41 -4.60
N ALA A 13 -11.28 -2.73 -4.46
CA ALA A 13 -12.23 -3.55 -5.23
C ALA A 13 -13.56 -3.79 -4.49
N ASP A 14 -13.72 -3.22 -3.29
CA ASP A 14 -14.84 -3.49 -2.39
C ASP A 14 -15.84 -2.32 -2.35
N ASP A 15 -17.12 -2.65 -2.24
CA ASP A 15 -18.21 -1.69 -2.06
C ASP A 15 -18.90 -1.95 -0.70
N PRO A 16 -18.59 -1.14 0.33
CA PRO A 16 -19.13 -1.33 1.67
C PRO A 16 -20.64 -1.13 1.75
N SER A 17 -21.25 -0.35 0.85
CA SER A 17 -22.69 -0.07 0.86
C SER A 17 -23.56 -1.32 0.68
N ARG A 18 -22.96 -2.42 0.20
CA ARG A 18 -23.64 -3.69 -0.03
C ARG A 18 -23.87 -4.52 1.23
N TYR A 19 -23.11 -4.24 2.30
CA TYR A 19 -23.08 -5.08 3.49
C TYR A 19 -22.92 -4.29 4.79
N ARG A 20 -22.71 -2.97 4.70
CA ARG A 20 -22.82 -2.03 5.80
C ARG A 20 -24.00 -1.13 5.48
N ASP A 21 -25.05 -1.24 6.28
CA ASP A 21 -26.00 -0.14 6.37
C ASP A 21 -25.24 1.05 6.98
N ASP A 22 -25.61 2.29 6.62
CA ASP A 22 -25.19 3.50 7.34
C ASP A 22 -25.78 3.43 8.76
N ASP A 23 -25.21 2.56 9.58
CA ASP A 23 -25.85 2.05 10.80
C ASP A 23 -25.87 3.15 11.86
N PRO A 24 -27.05 3.71 12.19
CA PRO A 24 -27.17 4.72 13.23
C PRO A 24 -26.87 4.17 14.64
N GLU A 25 -26.66 2.85 14.81
CA GLU A 25 -26.34 2.23 16.09
C GLU A 25 -24.86 2.28 16.48
N LEU A 26 -23.94 2.65 15.58
CA LEU A 26 -22.53 2.79 15.96
C LEU A 26 -22.36 3.99 16.91
N PRO A 27 -21.80 3.79 18.13
CA PRO A 27 -21.54 4.90 19.04
C PRO A 27 -20.67 5.93 18.35
N GLU A 28 -20.97 7.22 18.51
CA GLU A 28 -20.28 8.32 17.84
C GLU A 28 -18.75 8.26 18.00
N TRP A 29 -18.26 7.86 19.17
CA TRP A 29 -16.81 7.71 19.43
C TRP A 29 -16.12 6.68 18.51
N ARG A 30 -16.88 5.73 17.97
CA ARG A 30 -16.37 4.62 17.17
C ARG A 30 -15.98 5.06 15.77
N THR A 31 -16.59 6.12 15.25
CA THR A 31 -16.24 6.70 13.94
C THR A 31 -15.40 7.97 14.06
N ARG A 32 -15.22 8.52 15.27
CA ARG A 32 -14.34 9.69 15.50
C ARG A 32 -12.88 9.40 15.13
N ASP A 33 -12.24 10.38 14.53
CA ASP A 33 -10.82 10.30 14.19
C ASP A 33 -9.96 10.35 15.47
N PRO A 34 -9.09 9.35 15.70
CA PRO A 34 -8.16 9.38 16.82
C PRO A 34 -7.16 10.55 16.76
N LEU A 35 -6.85 11.08 15.57
CA LEU A 35 -5.94 12.21 15.38
C LEU A 35 -6.53 13.50 15.96
N ASP A 36 -7.82 13.79 15.74
CA ASP A 36 -8.48 14.98 16.30
C ASP A 36 -8.42 15.01 17.83
N ARG A 37 -8.64 13.84 18.45
CA ARG A 37 -8.56 13.68 19.90
C ARG A 37 -7.14 13.92 20.40
N PHE A 38 -6.15 13.38 19.71
CA PHE A 38 -4.76 13.49 20.13
C PHE A 38 -4.19 14.89 19.88
N GLU A 39 -4.55 15.53 18.76
CA GLU A 39 -4.25 16.93 18.49
C GLU A 39 -4.80 17.84 19.60
N SER A 40 -6.07 17.66 19.97
CA SER A 40 -6.69 18.44 21.06
C SER A 40 -5.90 18.31 22.36
N PHE A 41 -5.53 17.08 22.73
CA PHE A 41 -4.70 16.83 23.90
C PHE A 41 -3.34 17.54 23.79
N CYS A 42 -2.64 17.42 22.66
CA CYS A 42 -1.34 18.05 22.45
C CYS A 42 -1.41 19.58 22.53
N ARG A 43 -2.47 20.20 22.00
CA ARG A 43 -2.73 21.64 22.12
C ARG A 43 -2.96 22.06 23.56
N GLU A 44 -3.78 21.30 24.31
CA GLU A 44 -4.00 21.56 25.74
C GLU A 44 -2.72 21.46 26.57
N GLN A 45 -1.78 20.58 26.17
CA GLN A 45 -0.47 20.46 26.78
C GLN A 45 0.56 21.49 26.27
N GLY A 46 0.22 22.33 25.29
CA GLY A 46 1.12 23.30 24.68
C GLY A 46 2.26 22.67 23.87
N LEU A 47 2.06 21.45 23.36
CA LEU A 47 3.07 20.69 22.60
C LEU A 47 3.06 21.02 21.11
N VAL A 48 1.93 21.50 20.59
CA VAL A 48 1.75 21.87 19.18
C VAL A 48 0.91 23.14 19.07
N ASP A 49 1.19 23.92 18.03
CA ASP A 49 0.36 25.02 17.54
C ASP A 49 0.01 24.80 16.07
N ASP A 50 -0.71 25.74 15.46
CA ASP A 50 -1.12 25.62 14.04
C ASP A 50 0.09 25.53 13.10
N ALA A 51 1.14 26.32 13.37
CA ALA A 51 2.35 26.32 12.56
C ALA A 51 3.08 24.97 12.63
N ALA A 52 3.16 24.35 13.81
CA ALA A 52 3.75 23.04 13.98
C ALA A 52 2.94 21.95 13.24
N LEU A 53 1.61 22.01 13.28
CA LEU A 53 0.76 21.04 12.59
C LEU A 53 0.84 21.18 11.07
N ASP A 54 0.86 22.41 10.55
CA ASP A 54 1.01 22.65 9.12
C ASP A 54 2.38 22.18 8.62
N ALA A 55 3.45 22.44 9.39
CA ALA A 55 4.78 21.92 9.07
C ALA A 55 4.83 20.39 9.05
N MET A 56 4.19 19.71 10.02
CA MET A 56 4.11 18.25 10.04
C MET A 56 3.35 17.68 8.84
N ARG A 57 2.29 18.36 8.39
CA ARG A 57 1.53 17.96 7.20
C ARG A 57 2.38 18.12 5.94
N ASP A 58 3.05 19.26 5.79
CA ASP A 58 3.93 19.53 4.65
C ASP A 58 5.09 18.53 4.59
N ASP A 59 5.72 18.21 5.73
CA ASP A 59 6.79 17.23 5.82
C ASP A 59 6.30 15.82 5.42
N ALA A 60 5.12 15.40 5.91
CA ALA A 60 4.54 14.10 5.58
C ALA A 60 4.18 14.00 4.08
N ASP A 61 3.64 15.07 3.53
CA ASP A 61 3.32 15.18 2.11
C ASP A 61 4.58 15.08 1.24
N GLU A 62 5.66 15.76 1.64
CA GLU A 62 6.92 15.71 0.92
C GLU A 62 7.59 14.34 1.00
N GLU A 63 7.54 13.69 2.17
CA GLU A 63 8.01 12.32 2.33
C GLU A 63 7.24 11.35 1.41
N LEU A 64 5.91 11.49 1.35
CA LEU A 64 5.05 10.68 0.50
C LEU A 64 5.38 10.91 -0.99
N ARG A 65 5.50 12.17 -1.44
CA ARG A 65 5.87 12.48 -2.83
C ARG A 65 7.20 11.84 -3.20
N GLY A 66 8.22 12.04 -2.37
CA GLY A 66 9.53 11.43 -2.60
C GLY A 66 9.48 9.90 -2.59
N ALA A 67 8.62 9.27 -1.77
CA ALA A 67 8.45 7.83 -1.76
C ALA A 67 7.80 7.31 -3.05
N VAL A 68 6.78 8.01 -3.56
CA VAL A 68 6.14 7.69 -4.84
C VAL A 68 7.13 7.83 -5.99
N GLU A 69 7.86 8.93 -6.07
CA GLU A 69 8.88 9.15 -7.11
C GLU A 69 9.94 8.05 -7.12
N ARG A 70 10.43 7.63 -5.93
CA ARG A 70 11.39 6.51 -5.82
C ARG A 70 10.77 5.19 -6.27
N ALA A 71 9.52 4.93 -5.91
CA ALA A 71 8.82 3.71 -6.31
C ALA A 71 8.62 3.65 -7.83
N GLU A 72 8.18 4.75 -8.45
CA GLU A 72 7.97 4.84 -9.90
C GLU A 72 9.28 4.83 -10.70
N ALA A 73 10.36 5.36 -10.13
CA ALA A 73 11.69 5.30 -10.73
C ALA A 73 12.37 3.92 -10.59
N THR A 74 11.80 3.01 -9.79
CA THR A 74 12.34 1.66 -9.64
C THR A 74 12.10 0.90 -10.95
N PRO A 75 13.16 0.37 -11.61
CA PRO A 75 13.01 -0.39 -12.84
C PRO A 75 12.04 -1.56 -12.65
N GLU A 76 11.25 -1.86 -13.68
CA GLU A 76 10.48 -3.09 -13.68
C GLU A 76 11.42 -4.30 -13.53
N PRO A 77 11.06 -5.30 -12.70
CA PRO A 77 11.88 -6.48 -12.54
C PRO A 77 12.02 -7.21 -13.87
N GLY A 78 13.18 -7.82 -14.08
CA GLY A 78 13.41 -8.73 -15.20
C GLY A 78 12.36 -9.84 -15.22
N THR A 79 11.93 -10.25 -16.41
CA THR A 79 10.93 -11.31 -16.55
C THR A 79 11.40 -12.64 -15.94
N ASP A 80 12.71 -12.86 -15.83
CA ASP A 80 13.31 -14.04 -15.22
C ASP A 80 13.46 -13.96 -13.70
N GLU A 81 13.26 -12.79 -13.08
CA GLU A 81 13.30 -12.63 -11.62
C GLU A 81 12.16 -13.37 -10.92
N LEU A 82 11.10 -13.76 -11.65
CA LEU A 82 9.99 -14.56 -11.11
C LEU A 82 10.44 -15.92 -10.53
N PHE A 83 11.63 -16.40 -10.90
CA PHE A 83 12.18 -17.67 -10.45
C PHE A 83 13.08 -17.55 -9.20
N ASP A 84 13.56 -16.34 -8.86
CA ASP A 84 14.70 -16.16 -7.95
C ASP A 84 14.39 -16.47 -6.48
N ASN A 85 13.13 -16.30 -6.06
CA ASN A 85 12.74 -16.34 -4.64
C ASN A 85 11.77 -17.48 -4.29
N VAL A 86 11.66 -18.50 -5.16
CA VAL A 86 10.76 -19.65 -4.93
C VAL A 86 11.38 -20.66 -3.96
N TYR A 87 12.70 -20.85 -4.04
CA TYR A 87 13.50 -21.71 -3.18
C TYR A 87 14.81 -21.00 -2.83
N GLU A 88 15.49 -21.43 -1.76
CA GLU A 88 16.82 -20.94 -1.40
C GLU A 88 17.84 -21.22 -2.52
N GLU A 89 17.78 -22.42 -3.11
CA GLU A 89 18.55 -22.81 -4.30
C GLU A 89 17.59 -23.16 -5.43
N LEU A 90 17.85 -22.63 -6.63
CA LEU A 90 17.02 -22.87 -7.80
C LEU A 90 17.09 -24.36 -8.22
N PRO A 91 16.00 -25.14 -8.10
CA PRO A 91 16.01 -26.54 -8.49
C PRO A 91 16.23 -26.68 -10.01
N PRO A 92 16.83 -27.79 -10.48
CA PRO A 92 17.18 -27.98 -11.90
C PRO A 92 15.99 -27.81 -12.86
N GLU A 93 14.80 -28.21 -12.44
CA GLU A 93 13.60 -28.08 -13.25
C GLU A 93 13.16 -26.62 -13.40
N LEU A 94 13.26 -25.80 -12.35
CA LEU A 94 12.97 -24.37 -12.44
C LEU A 94 14.06 -23.61 -13.20
N ALA A 95 15.31 -24.05 -13.13
CA ALA A 95 16.38 -23.50 -13.98
C ALA A 95 16.07 -23.73 -15.47
N ARG A 96 15.64 -24.95 -15.85
CA ARG A 96 15.20 -25.26 -17.21
C ARG A 96 14.02 -24.37 -17.65
N GLN A 97 13.03 -24.19 -16.78
CA GLN A 97 11.87 -23.34 -17.07
C GLN A 97 12.25 -21.85 -17.21
N ARG A 98 13.21 -21.37 -16.41
CA ARG A 98 13.76 -20.01 -16.53
C ARG A 98 14.42 -19.79 -17.89
N GLU A 99 15.26 -20.73 -18.32
CA GLU A 99 15.91 -20.66 -19.64
C GLU A 99 14.87 -20.65 -20.79
N GLU A 100 13.85 -21.52 -20.70
CA GLU A 100 12.77 -21.57 -21.69
C GLU A 100 11.96 -20.27 -21.73
N HIS A 101 11.68 -19.68 -20.56
CA HIS A 101 10.97 -18.42 -20.42
C HIS A 101 11.75 -17.25 -21.02
N VAL A 102 13.03 -17.10 -20.67
CA VAL A 102 13.92 -16.06 -21.23
C VAL A 102 13.94 -16.17 -22.76
N ALA A 103 14.17 -17.38 -23.29
CA ALA A 103 14.21 -17.58 -24.73
C ALA A 103 12.86 -17.30 -25.42
N PHE A 104 11.73 -17.51 -24.72
CA PHE A 104 10.41 -17.15 -25.21
C PHE A 104 10.23 -15.63 -25.26
N VAL A 105 10.56 -14.92 -24.18
CA VAL A 105 10.43 -13.45 -24.08
C VAL A 105 11.33 -12.76 -25.10
N GLU A 106 12.55 -13.23 -25.32
CA GLU A 106 13.44 -12.67 -26.35
C GLU A 106 12.87 -12.81 -27.77
N ARG A 107 12.13 -13.89 -28.05
CA ARG A 107 11.55 -14.14 -29.37
C ARG A 107 10.23 -13.41 -29.62
N ASN A 108 9.40 -13.27 -28.60
CA ASN A 108 8.01 -12.83 -28.75
C ASN A 108 7.71 -11.48 -28.06
N GLY A 109 8.62 -11.01 -27.20
CA GLY A 109 8.37 -9.90 -26.28
C GLY A 109 7.67 -10.34 -24.99
N PRO A 110 7.76 -9.53 -23.92
CA PRO A 110 7.27 -9.91 -22.58
C PRO A 110 5.75 -9.92 -22.43
N PHE A 111 5.01 -9.31 -23.37
CA PHE A 111 3.55 -9.17 -23.30
C PHE A 111 2.80 -9.94 -24.39
N ASP A 112 3.47 -10.88 -25.08
CA ASP A 112 2.80 -11.74 -26.04
C ASP A 112 2.07 -12.88 -25.31
N ILE A 113 0.80 -12.63 -24.96
CA ILE A 113 -0.10 -13.56 -24.27
C ILE A 113 -0.94 -14.36 -25.28
N GLU A 114 -0.85 -14.06 -26.58
CA GLU A 114 -1.66 -14.76 -27.60
C GLU A 114 -0.98 -16.05 -28.07
N ARG A 115 -1.33 -17.17 -27.44
CA ARG A 115 -1.35 -18.48 -28.11
C ARG A 115 -2.37 -19.46 -27.54
#